data_AF-A0A6L7ZYR8-F1
#
_entry.id   AF-A0A6L7ZYR8-F1
#
_cell.length_a   1.000
_cell.length_b   1.000
_cell.length_c   1.000
_cell.angle_alpha   90.00
_cell.angle_beta   90.00
_cell.angle_gamma   90.00
#
_symmetry.space_group_name_H-M   'P 1'
#
loop_
_entity.id
_entity.type
_entity.pdbx_description
1 polymer ?
#
loop_
_entity_poly.entity_id
_entity_poly.type
_entity_poly.pdbx_seq_one_letter_code
_entity_poly.pdbx_strand_id
1 'polypeptide(L)' 'SAPGMDRIAGLRLGRCGEIPENDPDYVLTEEEMARERCAAAGVPYLGRADIGHDAANKIVPMGG' A
#
# COMPACT_ATOMS: atom_id res chain seq x y z
N SER A 1 -10.56 -14.36 -5.80
CA SER A 1 -9.74 -13.56 -4.89
C SER A 1 -8.59 -14.38 -4.33
N ALA A 2 -7.46 -13.75 -3.99
CA ALA A 2 -6.39 -14.43 -3.27
C ALA A 2 -6.87 -14.90 -1.88
N PRO A 3 -6.44 -16.07 -1.40
CA PRO A 3 -6.89 -16.59 -0.11
C PRO A 3 -6.55 -15.64 1.05
N GLY A 4 -7.53 -15.35 1.91
CA GLY A 4 -7.36 -14.56 3.13
C GLY A 4 -7.60 -13.06 3.00
N MET A 5 -7.84 -12.53 1.79
CA MET A 5 -8.11 -11.10 1.58
C MET A 5 -9.46 -10.63 2.13
N ASP A 6 -10.38 -11.57 2.36
CA ASP A 6 -11.67 -11.38 3.01
C ASP A 6 -11.58 -11.17 4.53
N ARG A 7 -10.43 -11.47 5.15
CA ARG A 7 -10.24 -11.44 6.60
C ARG A 7 -9.57 -10.16 7.12
N ILE A 8 -9.16 -9.25 6.23
CA ILE A 8 -8.51 -8.00 6.62
C ILE A 8 -9.51 -6.85 6.63
N ALA A 9 -9.32 -5.89 7.55
CA ALA A 9 -10.15 -4.68 7.60
C ALA A 9 -9.90 -3.73 6.42
N GLY A 10 -8.73 -3.83 5.77
CA GLY A 10 -8.34 -3.00 4.64
C GLY A 10 -6.82 -2.83 4.55
N LEU A 11 -6.38 -2.04 3.57
CA LEU A 11 -4.97 -1.73 3.32
C LEU A 11 -4.68 -0.26 3.64
N ARG A 12 -3.60 0.02 4.37
CA ARG A 12 -2.95 1.34 4.37
C ARG A 12 -1.60 1.25 3.67
N LEU A 13 -1.27 2.23 2.84
CA LEU A 13 0.00 2.29 2.12
C LEU A 13 1.00 3.19 2.86
N GLY A 14 2.18 2.65 3.19
CA GLY A 14 3.31 3.42 3.71
C GLY A 14 3.93 4.34 2.66
N ARG A 15 5.02 5.01 3.00
CA ARG A 15 5.85 5.73 2.04
C ARG A 15 6.68 4.73 1.23
N CYS A 16 6.57 4.83 -0.09
CA CYS A 16 7.45 4.13 -1.02
C CYS A 16 8.60 5.06 -1.40
N GLY A 17 9.83 4.60 -1.21
CA GLY A 17 11.06 5.33 -1.55
C GLY A 17 11.97 4.45 -2.40
N GLU A 18 13.02 5.06 -2.96
CA GLU A 18 14.00 4.38 -3.82
C GLU A 18 13.36 3.65 -5.01
N ILE A 19 12.28 4.22 -5.56
CA ILE A 19 11.58 3.68 -6.72
C ILE A 19 12.45 3.94 -7.97
N PRO A 20 12.90 2.90 -8.69
CA PRO A 20 13.65 3.07 -9.93
C PRO A 20 12.77 3.63 -11.05
N GLU A 21 13.36 4.36 -11.98
CA GLU A 21 12.69 4.77 -13.22
C GLU A 21 12.44 3.54 -14.10
N ASN A 22 11.27 3.49 -14.74
CA ASN A 22 10.87 2.42 -15.64
C ASN A 22 10.79 2.93 -17.09
N ASP A 23 11.21 2.12 -18.06
CA ASP A 23 11.09 2.41 -19.50
C ASP A 23 10.36 1.24 -20.21
N PRO A 24 9.13 1.44 -20.71
CA PRO A 24 8.35 2.69 -20.67
C PRO A 24 7.87 3.03 -19.25
N ASP A 25 7.52 4.30 -19.05
CA ASP A 25 6.94 4.78 -17.77
C ASP A 25 5.73 3.92 -17.38
N TYR A 26 5.67 3.55 -16.10
CA TYR A 26 4.54 2.80 -15.54
C TYR A 26 3.26 3.65 -15.46
N VAL A 27 3.37 4.98 -15.60
CA VAL A 27 2.30 6.01 -15.66
C VAL A 27 1.40 6.14 -14.44
N LEU A 28 1.33 5.12 -13.57
CA LEU A 28 0.59 5.14 -12.32
C LEU A 28 1.54 5.40 -11.15
N THR A 29 1.11 6.25 -10.23
CA THR A 29 1.74 6.38 -8.92
C THR A 29 1.55 5.11 -8.08
N GLU A 30 2.36 4.95 -7.03
CA GLU A 30 2.23 3.81 -6.12
C GLU A 30 0.86 3.78 -5.40
N GLU A 31 0.28 4.97 -5.15
CA GLU A 31 -1.02 5.09 -4.51
C GLU A 31 -2.17 4.73 -5.45
N GLU A 32 -2.12 5.17 -6.71
CA GLU A 32 -3.11 4.79 -7.72
C GLU A 32 -3.10 3.28 -7.94
N MET A 33 -1.90 2.69 -8.08
CA MET A 33 -1.75 1.24 -8.17
C MET A 33 -2.35 0.54 -6.95
N ALA A 34 -2.06 0.99 -5.73
CA ALA A 34 -2.61 0.37 -4.53
C ALA A 34 -4.15 0.45 -4.48
N ARG A 35 -4.74 1.58 -4.89
CA ARG A 35 -6.20 1.77 -4.98
C ARG A 35 -6.83 0.83 -6.00
N GLU A 36 -6.27 0.74 -7.20
CA GLU A 36 -6.76 -0.16 -8.25
C GLU A 36 -6.70 -1.63 -7.82
N ARG A 37 -5.58 -2.05 -7.21
CA ARG A 37 -5.42 -3.43 -6.71
C ARG A 37 -6.37 -3.73 -5.56
N CYS A 38 -6.61 -2.78 -4.65
CA CYS A 38 -7.62 -2.90 -3.60
C CYS A 38 -9.03 -3.07 -4.18
N ALA A 39 -9.40 -2.24 -5.17
CA ALA A 39 -10.69 -2.32 -5.85
C ALA A 39 -10.88 -3.68 -6.55
N ALA A 40 -9.87 -4.15 -7.29
CA ALA A 40 -9.90 -5.46 -7.95
C ALA A 40 -9.98 -6.64 -6.97
N ALA A 41 -9.42 -6.49 -5.76
CA ALA A 41 -9.42 -7.51 -4.72
C ALA A 41 -10.66 -7.48 -3.81
N GLY A 42 -11.49 -6.42 -3.87
CA GLY A 42 -12.61 -6.21 -2.95
C GLY A 42 -12.16 -5.79 -1.53
N VAL A 43 -11.01 -5.13 -1.42
CA VAL A 43 -10.41 -4.72 -0.13
C VAL A 43 -10.55 -3.21 0.05
N PRO A 44 -10.97 -2.72 1.22
CA PRO A 44 -10.99 -1.28 1.49
C PRO A 44 -9.58 -0.67 1.48
N TYR A 45 -9.40 0.41 0.72
CA TYR A 45 -8.20 1.25 0.83
C TYR A 45 -8.42 2.31 1.92
N LEU A 46 -7.65 2.22 3.00
CA LEU A 46 -7.79 3.03 4.22
C LEU A 46 -6.87 4.26 4.24
N GLY A 47 -6.23 4.58 3.11
CA GLY A 47 -5.34 5.73 2.94
C GLY A 47 -3.88 5.43 3.28
N ARG A 48 -3.11 6.48 3.60
CA ARG A 48 -1.68 6.37 3.92
C ARG A 48 -1.45 5.94 5.37
N ALA A 49 -0.30 5.29 5.59
CA ALA A 49 0.27 5.01 6.90
C ALA A 49 1.59 5.77 7.06
N ASP A 50 1.87 6.22 8.29
CA ASP A 50 3.10 6.94 8.62
C ASP A 50 4.27 5.97 8.89
N ILE A 51 4.53 5.09 7.93
CA ILE A 51 5.62 4.11 7.98
C ILE A 51 6.39 4.14 6.66
N GLY A 52 7.68 3.84 6.70
CA GLY A 52 8.55 3.87 5.53
C GLY A 52 10.01 3.56 5.87
N HIS A 53 10.84 3.38 4.85
CA HIS A 53 12.29 3.23 5.02
C HIS A 53 12.96 4.61 5.16
N ASP A 54 12.54 5.37 6.18
CA ASP A 54 13.00 6.73 6.43
C ASP A 54 13.05 7.05 7.93
N ALA A 55 13.70 8.17 8.27
CA ALA A 55 13.87 8.62 9.65
C ALA A 55 12.55 9.02 10.34
N ALA A 56 11.46 9.19 9.59
CA ALA A 56 10.15 9.53 10.14
C ALA A 56 9.27 8.30 10.44
N ASN A 57 9.78 7.07 10.23
CA ASN A 57 9.04 5.83 10.47
C ASN A 57 8.46 5.73 11.89
N LYS A 58 7.17 5.38 12.01
CA LYS A 58 6.49 5.22 13.30
C LYS A 58 6.42 3.75 13.73
N ILE A 59 6.44 3.53 15.05
CA ILE A 59 6.23 2.21 15.65
C ILE A 59 4.76 1.84 15.51
N VAL A 60 4.49 0.60 15.07
CA VAL A 60 3.14 0.01 14.99
C VAL A 60 3.11 -1.26 15.85
N PRO A 61 2.41 -1.26 17.00
CA PRO A 61 2.18 -2.48 17.76
C PRO A 61 1.36 -3.50 16.95
N MET A 62 1.80 -4.75 16.92
CA MET A 62 1.13 -5.82 16.17
C MET A 62 0.10 -6.55 17.06
N GLY A 63 -1.10 -6.80 16.53
CA GLY A 63 -2.10 -7.69 17.15
C GLY A 63 -3.04 -7.06 18.19
N GLY A 64 -3.29 -5.74 18.09
CA GLY A 64 -4.33 -5.06 18.86
C GLY A 64 -5.75 -5.36 18.37
#